data_AF-A0A7C9PZ15-F1
#
_entry.id   AF-A0A7C9PZ15-F1
#
_cell.length_a   1.000
_cell.length_b   1.000
_cell.length_c   1.000
_cell.angle_alpha   90.00
_cell.angle_beta   90.00
_cell.angle_gamma   90.00
#
_symmetry.space_group_name_H-M   'P 1'
#
loop_
_entity.id
_entity.type
_entity.pdbx_description
1 polymer ?
#
loop_
_entity_poly.entity_id
_entity_poly.type
_entity_poly.pdbx_seq_one_letter_code
_entity_poly.pdbx_strand_id
1 'polypeptide(L)'
;MWNKTTNKTQFYLTSLPANAKKIGQALRKHWTIENKVHWILDVTFREDDCRIRSRYGDHNFYLLRRLAINALSLEKNSKVV
;
A
#
# COMPACT_ATOMS: atom_id res chain seq x y z
N MET A 1 11.70 -24.03 -2.52
CA MET A 1 10.48 -23.22 -2.38
C MET A 1 10.55 -21.83 -3.05
N TRP A 2 11.68 -21.42 -3.65
CA TRP A 2 11.87 -20.08 -4.25
C TRP A 2 11.96 -20.05 -5.79
N ASN A 3 11.65 -21.17 -6.47
CA ASN A 3 11.79 -21.30 -7.92
C ASN A 3 10.52 -21.90 -8.54
N LYS A 4 9.36 -21.35 -8.18
CA LYS A 4 8.05 -21.76 -8.72
C LYS A 4 7.38 -20.58 -9.40
N THR A 5 7.09 -20.74 -10.70
CA THR A 5 6.23 -19.82 -11.43
C THR A 5 4.80 -19.95 -10.91
N THR A 6 4.23 -18.85 -10.43
CA THR A 6 2.82 -18.80 -10.01
C THR A 6 2.04 -18.00 -11.05
N ASN A 7 0.97 -18.58 -11.58
CA ASN A 7 0.04 -17.89 -12.45
C ASN A 7 -1.18 -17.45 -11.63
N LYS A 8 -1.58 -16.18 -11.76
CA LYS A 8 -2.78 -15.63 -11.11
C LYS A 8 -3.61 -14.89 -12.15
N THR A 9 -4.85 -15.35 -12.34
CA THR A 9 -5.86 -14.65 -13.13
C THR A 9 -6.64 -13.73 -12.21
N GLN A 10 -6.86 -12.48 -12.63
CA GLN A 10 -7.60 -11.48 -11.86
C GLN A 10 -8.60 -10.78 -12.78
N PHE A 11 -9.82 -10.61 -12.29
CA PHE A 11 -10.88 -9.91 -12.99
C PHE A 11 -11.05 -8.52 -12.39
N TYR A 12 -11.21 -7.52 -13.24
CA TYR A 12 -11.34 -6.12 -12.84
C TYR A 12 -12.58 -5.52 -13.48
N LEU A 13 -13.29 -4.70 -12.71
CA LEU A 13 -14.39 -3.89 -13.20
C LEU A 13 -13.91 -2.43 -13.34
N THR A 14 -14.22 -1.80 -14.48
CA THR A 14 -13.86 -0.41 -14.72
C THR A 14 -14.92 0.31 -15.54
N SER A 15 -15.12 1.58 -15.23
CA SER A 15 -15.88 2.52 -16.06
C SER A 15 -15.03 3.15 -17.17
N LEU A 16 -13.73 2.83 -17.24
CA LEU A 16 -12.86 3.32 -18.31
C LEU A 16 -13.28 2.72 -19.67
N PRO A 17 -13.16 3.48 -20.76
CA PRO A 17 -13.30 2.93 -22.11
C PRO A 17 -12.34 1.75 -22.31
N ALA A 18 -12.73 0.80 -23.18
CA ALA A 18 -12.01 -0.44 -23.47
C ALA A 18 -10.64 -0.20 -24.16
N ASN A 19 -9.68 0.30 -23.41
CA ASN A 19 -8.30 0.53 -23.82
C ASN A 19 -7.36 -0.24 -22.90
N ALA A 20 -6.89 -1.39 -23.38
CA ALA A 20 -6.06 -2.30 -22.60
C ALA A 20 -4.79 -1.64 -22.04
N LYS A 21 -4.14 -0.75 -22.79
CA LYS A 21 -2.92 -0.06 -22.35
C LYS A 21 -3.21 0.86 -21.18
N LYS A 22 -4.25 1.69 -21.28
CA LYS A 22 -4.64 2.65 -20.24
C LYS A 22 -5.13 1.93 -18.98
N ILE A 23 -5.95 0.89 -19.14
CA ILE A 23 -6.43 0.05 -18.03
C ILE A 23 -5.24 -0.63 -17.35
N GLY A 24 -4.35 -1.28 -18.11
CA GLY A 24 -3.16 -1.93 -17.54
C GLY A 24 -2.22 -0.97 -16.79
N GLN A 25 -2.08 0.27 -17.25
CA GLN A 25 -1.34 1.30 -16.53
C GLN A 25 -2.03 1.71 -15.22
N ALA A 26 -3.36 1.90 -15.23
CA ALA A 26 -4.12 2.22 -14.03
C ALA A 26 -4.01 1.09 -12.98
N LEU A 27 -4.14 -0.16 -13.41
CA LEU A 27 -3.97 -1.33 -12.55
C LEU A 27 -2.57 -1.38 -11.92
N ARG A 28 -1.51 -1.23 -12.71
CA ARG A 28 -0.13 -1.22 -12.17
C ARG A 28 0.12 -0.05 -11.20
N LYS A 29 -0.43 1.13 -11.49
CA LYS A 29 -0.36 2.28 -10.57
C LYS A 29 -1.11 2.00 -9.27
N HIS A 30 -2.28 1.36 -9.34
CA HIS A 30 -3.02 0.97 -8.15
C HIS A 30 -2.21 -0.01 -7.28
N TRP A 31 -1.60 -1.04 -7.87
CA TRP A 31 -0.69 -1.96 -7.18
C TRP A 31 0.51 -1.28 -6.53
N THR A 32 0.91 -0.10 -7.01
CA THR A 32 2.02 0.66 -6.40
C THR A 32 1.66 1.17 -5.00
N ILE A 33 0.37 1.36 -4.69
CA ILE A 33 -0.10 1.77 -3.36
C ILE A 33 0.23 0.70 -2.33
N GLU A 34 -0.03 -0.57 -2.66
CA GLU A 34 0.28 -1.70 -1.78
C GLU A 34 1.78 -1.77 -1.48
N ASN A 35 2.59 -1.70 -2.53
CA ASN A 35 4.04 -1.82 -2.39
C ASN A 35 4.69 -0.63 -1.69
N LYS A 36 4.16 0.59 -1.85
CA LYS A 36 4.79 1.80 -1.31
C LYS A 36 4.23 2.27 0.03
N VAL A 37 2.95 2.04 0.29
CA VAL A 37 2.30 2.53 1.52
C VAL A 37 2.04 1.37 2.47
N HIS A 38 1.34 0.34 2.02
CA HIS A 38 0.96 -0.78 2.89
C HIS A 38 2.19 -1.52 3.39
N TRP A 39 3.14 -1.87 2.52
CA TRP A 39 4.36 -2.54 2.97
C TRP A 39 5.14 -1.74 4.04
N ILE A 40 5.22 -0.41 3.91
CA ILE A 40 5.88 0.45 4.91
C ILE A 40 5.10 0.45 6.22
N LEU A 41 3.76 0.51 6.16
CA LEU A 41 2.91 0.43 7.34
C LEU A 41 3.08 -0.93 8.06
N ASP A 42 3.00 -2.01 7.31
CA ASP A 42 3.01 -3.37 7.82
C ASP A 42 4.39 -3.73 8.41
N VAL A 43 5.47 -3.40 7.72
CA VAL A 43 6.84 -3.81 8.10
C VAL A 43 7.54 -2.75 8.95
N THR A 44 7.63 -1.51 8.48
CA THR A 44 8.41 -0.46 9.18
C THR A 44 7.66 0.08 10.39
N PHE A 45 6.35 0.31 10.28
CA PHE A 45 5.50 0.77 11.39
C PHE A 45 4.84 -0.36 12.18
N ARG A 46 5.14 -1.63 11.79
CA ARG A 46 4.68 -2.85 12.46
C ARG A 46 3.17 -2.83 12.69
N GLU A 47 2.43 -2.45 11.65
CA GLU A 47 0.98 -2.34 11.72
C GLU A 47 0.32 -3.67 12.06
N ASP A 48 0.76 -4.75 11.43
CA ASP A 48 0.25 -6.11 11.68
C ASP A 48 0.47 -6.59 13.13
N ASP A 49 1.57 -6.16 13.75
CA ASP A 49 1.90 -6.52 15.14
C ASP A 49 1.15 -5.66 16.19
N CYS A 50 0.43 -4.63 15.74
CA CYS A 50 -0.19 -3.65 16.64
C CYS A 50 -1.28 -4.29 17.50
N ARG A 51 -1.17 -4.15 18.82
CA ARG A 51 -2.14 -4.70 19.79
C ARG A 51 -3.12 -3.67 20.35
N ILE A 52 -3.09 -2.43 19.83
CA ILE A 52 -4.03 -1.38 20.26
C ILE A 52 -5.45 -1.79 19.85
N ARG A 53 -6.31 -2.06 20.84
CA ARG A 53 -7.69 -2.55 20.66
C ARG A 53 -8.73 -1.74 21.45
N SER A 54 -8.32 -0.61 22.02
CA SER A 54 -9.17 0.19 22.91
C SER A 54 -9.89 1.29 22.16
N ARG A 55 -11.22 1.33 22.23
CA ARG A 55 -12.08 2.39 21.67
C ARG A 55 -11.72 2.68 20.20
N TYR A 56 -11.33 3.91 19.90
CA TYR A 56 -10.92 4.37 18.56
C TYR A 56 -9.40 4.30 18.33
N GLY A 57 -8.68 3.56 19.18
CA GLY A 57 -7.22 3.52 19.17
C GLY A 57 -6.64 2.94 17.88
N ASP A 58 -7.32 1.96 17.28
CA ASP A 58 -6.97 1.38 15.98
C ASP A 58 -7.02 2.44 14.86
N HIS A 59 -8.14 3.15 14.73
CA HIS A 59 -8.33 4.17 13.71
C HIS A 59 -7.41 5.38 13.92
N ASN A 60 -7.31 5.86 15.17
CA ASN A 60 -6.45 6.99 15.50
C ASN A 60 -4.99 6.67 15.21
N PHE A 61 -4.53 5.47 15.55
CA PHE A 61 -3.13 5.09 15.32
C PHE A 61 -2.84 4.87 13.84
N TYR A 62 -3.77 4.30 13.08
CA TYR A 62 -3.69 4.23 11.62
C TYR A 62 -3.53 5.63 10.98
N LEU A 63 -4.33 6.61 11.40
CA LEU A 63 -4.21 7.98 10.92
C LEU A 63 -2.85 8.60 11.26
N LEU A 64 -2.37 8.41 12.50
CA LEU A 64 -1.06 8.91 12.93
C LEU A 64 0.08 8.32 12.10
N ARG A 65 0.06 7.00 11.83
CA ARG A 65 1.06 6.34 10.97
C ARG A 65 1.05 6.90 9.55
N ARG A 66 -0.12 7.11 8.96
CA ARG A 66 -0.23 7.71 7.63
C ARG A 66 0.25 9.15 7.59
N LEU A 67 -0.05 9.94 8.62
CA LEU A 67 0.49 11.29 8.75
C LEU A 67 2.02 11.28 8.85
N ALA A 68 2.59 10.35 9.61
CA ALA A 68 4.04 10.18 9.72
C ALA A 68 4.69 9.82 8.38
N ILE A 69 4.12 8.86 7.62
CA ILE A 69 4.62 8.50 6.28
C ILE A 69 4.57 9.71 5.33
N ASN A 70 3.46 10.45 5.33
CA ASN A 70 3.33 11.64 4.49
C ASN A 70 4.37 12.70 4.86
N ALA A 71 4.58 12.96 6.16
CA ALA A 71 5.59 13.91 6.64
C ALA A 71 7.00 13.49 6.22
N LEU A 72 7.36 12.22 6.39
CA LEU A 72 8.66 11.66 5.97
C LEU A 72 8.85 11.73 4.45
N SER A 73 7.78 11.54 3.67
CA SER A 73 7.82 11.62 2.20
C SER A 73 8.04 13.05 1.68
N LEU A 74 7.74 14.07 2.50
CA LEU A 74 7.97 15.48 2.17
C LEU A 74 9.39 15.96 2.55
N GLU A 75 10.10 15.17 3.36
CA GLU A 75 11.43 15.53 3.82
C GLU A 75 12.48 15.25 2.74
N LYS A 76 13.27 16.27 2.40
CA LYS A 76 14.18 16.23 1.24
C LYS A 76 15.43 15.35 1.47
N ASN A 77 15.76 15.00 2.72
CA ASN A 77 16.94 14.20 3.06
C ASN A 77 16.62 12.83 3.66
N SER A 78 15.35 12.47 3.85
CA SER A 78 14.98 11.13 4.29
C SER A 78 14.95 10.17 3.10
N LYS A 79 15.89 9.21 3.11
CA LYS A 79 15.70 7.96 2.39
C LYS A 79 14.68 7.14 3.18
N VAL A 80 13.40 7.29 2.84
CA VAL A 80 12.43 6.25 3.18
C VAL A 80 12.80 5.04 2.32
N VAL A 81 13.30 3.99 2.98
CA VAL A 81 13.87 2.76 2.40
C VAL A 81 12.98 2.17 1.32
#